data_AF-A0A0A3XLX7-F1
#
_entry.id   AF-A0A0A3XLX7-F1
#
_cell.length_a   1.000
_cell.length_b   1.000
_cell.length_c   1.000
_cell.angle_alpha   90.00
_cell.angle_beta   90.00
_cell.angle_gamma   90.00
#
_symmetry.space_group_name_H-M   'P 1'
#
loop_
_entity.id
_entity.type
_entity.pdbx_description
1 polymer ?
#
loop_
_entity_poly.entity_id
_entity_poly.type
_entity_poly.pdbx_seq_one_letter_code
_entity_poly.pdbx_strand_id
1 'polypeptide(L)'
;MALQLRPNCEYCDRDLPPDATDARICSYECTFCADCVDTKLSNVCPNCGGGFAPRPIRPTQEWRTGVCVAKHVPSDKRVHLKYSVEDVAAHCARVRDVPPERR
;
A
#
# COMPACT_ATOMS: atom_id res chain seq x y z
N MET A 1 12.92 12.94 -4.03
CA MET A 1 11.60 12.84 -3.38
C MET A 1 11.52 11.48 -2.70
N ALA A 2 11.12 11.41 -1.43
CA ALA A 2 10.96 10.14 -0.71
C ALA A 2 9.49 9.66 -0.78
N LEU A 3 9.27 8.35 -0.67
CA LEU A 3 7.94 7.73 -0.62
C LEU A 3 7.04 8.43 0.41
N GLN A 4 5.74 8.66 0.15
CA GLN A 4 4.93 9.41 1.13
C GLN A 4 4.64 8.64 2.42
N LEU A 5 4.62 7.30 2.36
CA LEU A 5 4.22 6.42 3.46
C LEU A 5 2.85 6.80 4.04
N ARG A 6 1.79 6.41 3.33
CA ARG A 6 0.40 6.63 3.79
C ARG A 6 0.17 5.96 5.16
N PRO A 7 -0.56 6.61 6.08
CA PRO A 7 -0.64 6.19 7.46
C PRO A 7 -1.63 5.05 7.72
N ASN A 8 -2.40 4.62 6.71
CA ASN A 8 -3.49 3.68 6.88
C ASN A 8 -3.65 2.72 5.69
N CYS A 9 -4.35 1.61 5.94
CA CYS A 9 -4.87 0.75 4.90
C CYS A 9 -6.04 1.43 4.20
N GLU A 10 -5.96 1.58 2.88
CA GLU A 10 -7.01 2.26 2.10
C GLU A 10 -8.35 1.52 2.09
N TYR A 11 -8.37 0.22 2.45
CA TYR A 11 -9.58 -0.60 2.49
C TYR A 11 -10.26 -0.60 3.88
N CYS A 12 -9.54 -1.03 4.92
CA CYS A 12 -10.12 -1.24 6.25
C CYS A 12 -9.80 -0.11 7.24
N ASP A 13 -9.07 0.91 6.79
CA ASP A 13 -8.66 2.06 7.59
C ASP A 13 -7.84 1.73 8.85
N ARG A 14 -7.22 0.55 8.94
CA ARG A 14 -6.25 0.25 10.01
C ARG A 14 -4.98 1.07 9.85
N ASP A 15 -4.39 1.51 10.96
CA ASP A 15 -3.10 2.21 10.96
C ASP A 15 -1.94 1.35 10.44
N LEU A 16 -1.12 1.95 9.59
CA LEU A 16 0.08 1.38 9.00
C LEU A 16 1.25 2.36 9.22
N PRO A 17 1.82 2.40 10.43
CA PRO A 17 2.95 3.27 10.76
C PRO A 17 4.18 2.97 9.88
N PRO A 18 5.17 3.88 9.77
CA PRO A 18 6.31 3.75 8.86
C PRO A 18 7.14 2.45 8.98
N ASP A 19 7.07 1.80 10.13
CA ASP A 19 7.72 0.54 10.50
C ASP A 19 6.81 -0.69 10.40
N ALA A 20 5.56 -0.52 9.95
CA ALA A 20 4.60 -1.60 9.75
C ALA A 20 5.12 -2.64 8.76
N THR A 21 5.38 -3.85 9.26
CA THR A 21 5.88 -5.00 8.47
C THR A 21 4.78 -5.66 7.62
N ASP A 22 3.52 -5.40 7.97
CA ASP A 22 2.33 -5.90 7.29
C ASP A 22 1.79 -4.91 6.23
N ALA A 23 2.44 -3.75 6.05
CA ALA A 23 2.07 -2.85 4.97
C ALA A 23 2.49 -3.40 3.59
N ARG A 24 1.61 -3.20 2.61
CA ARG A 24 1.80 -3.54 1.20
C ARG A 24 1.60 -2.30 0.36
N ILE A 25 2.40 -2.16 -0.70
CA ILE A 25 2.40 -1.00 -1.57
C ILE A 25 2.47 -1.40 -3.05
N CYS A 26 1.76 -0.68 -3.91
CA CYS A 26 1.89 -0.80 -5.37
C CYS A 26 2.79 0.31 -5.95
N SER A 27 3.07 0.27 -7.26
CA SER A 27 3.91 1.27 -7.94
C SER A 27 3.36 2.70 -7.91
N TYR A 28 2.07 2.88 -7.63
CA TYR A 28 1.40 4.19 -7.50
C TYR A 28 1.17 4.61 -6.04
N GLU A 29 1.89 3.97 -5.11
CA GLU A 29 1.82 4.22 -3.67
C GLU A 29 0.46 3.95 -3.01
N CYS A 30 -0.42 3.16 -3.64
CA CYS A 30 -1.61 2.66 -2.95
C CYS A 30 -1.18 1.70 -1.84
N THR A 31 -1.66 1.94 -0.62
CA THR A 31 -1.20 1.26 0.59
C THR A 31 -2.33 0.47 1.23
N PHE A 32 -2.08 -0.83 1.48
CA PHE A 32 -3.03 -1.74 2.10
C PHE A 32 -2.31 -2.62 3.13
N CYS A 33 -3.01 -3.16 4.12
CA CYS A 33 -2.44 -4.20 4.98
C CYS A 33 -2.39 -5.55 4.25
N ALA A 34 -1.50 -6.43 4.69
CA ALA A 34 -1.36 -7.79 4.16
C ALA A 34 -2.70 -8.54 4.15
N ASP A 35 -3.46 -8.46 5.25
CA ASP A 35 -4.77 -9.12 5.35
C ASP A 35 -5.74 -8.70 4.25
N CYS A 36 -5.83 -7.39 3.93
CA CYS A 36 -6.69 -6.91 2.85
C CYS A 36 -6.16 -7.35 1.48
N VAL A 37 -4.84 -7.31 1.28
CA VAL A 37 -4.22 -7.77 0.03
C VAL A 37 -4.52 -9.24 -0.23
N ASP A 38 -4.42 -10.07 0.79
CA ASP A 38 -4.55 -11.53 0.66
C ASP A 38 -6.03 -11.95 0.62
N THR A 39 -6.90 -11.35 1.45
CA THR A 39 -8.28 -11.82 1.63
C THR A 39 -9.34 -11.05 0.83
N LYS A 40 -9.08 -9.79 0.47
CA LYS A 40 -10.05 -8.93 -0.23
C LYS A 40 -9.65 -8.64 -1.66
N LEU A 41 -8.35 -8.43 -1.89
CA LEU A 41 -7.83 -7.92 -3.16
C LEU A 41 -7.17 -8.99 -4.03
N SER A 42 -6.87 -10.18 -3.49
CA SER A 42 -6.19 -11.26 -4.23
C SER A 42 -4.88 -10.82 -4.92
N ASN A 43 -4.10 -9.98 -4.23
CA ASN A 43 -2.90 -9.35 -4.79
C ASN A 43 -3.13 -8.57 -6.11
N VAL A 44 -4.29 -7.91 -6.24
CA VAL A 44 -4.63 -6.98 -7.32
C VAL A 44 -4.93 -5.62 -6.73
N CYS A 45 -4.21 -4.59 -7.16
CA CYS A 45 -4.49 -3.22 -6.76
C CYS A 45 -5.83 -2.77 -7.32
N PRO A 46 -6.79 -2.33 -6.48
CA PRO A 46 -8.12 -1.95 -6.95
C PRO A 46 -8.13 -0.68 -7.79
N ASN A 47 -7.03 0.08 -7.79
CA ASN A 47 -6.90 1.32 -8.54
C ASN A 47 -6.18 1.16 -9.88
N CYS A 48 -5.22 0.23 -9.99
CA CYS A 48 -4.39 0.10 -11.20
C CYS A 48 -4.28 -1.33 -11.77
N GLY A 49 -4.82 -2.34 -11.10
CA GLY A 49 -4.72 -3.74 -11.52
C GLY A 49 -3.37 -4.42 -11.24
N GLY A 50 -2.31 -3.66 -10.92
CA GLY A 50 -0.99 -4.20 -10.60
C GLY A 50 -0.92 -5.00 -9.30
N GLY A 51 0.21 -5.67 -9.04
CA GLY A 51 0.44 -6.39 -7.79
C GLY A 51 0.91 -5.51 -6.63
N PHE A 52 1.12 -6.14 -5.47
CA PHE A 52 1.69 -5.50 -4.28
C PHE A 52 3.05 -6.11 -3.89
N ALA A 53 3.89 -5.27 -3.29
CA ALA A 53 5.11 -5.68 -2.61
C ALA A 53 5.07 -5.23 -1.13
N PRO A 54 5.90 -5.82 -0.25
CA PRO A 54 6.11 -5.28 1.09
C PRO A 54 6.53 -3.81 1.01
N ARG A 55 5.86 -2.94 1.78
CA ARG A 55 6.21 -1.52 1.81
C ARG A 55 7.59 -1.35 2.48
N PRO A 56 8.56 -0.67 1.83
CA PRO A 56 9.84 -0.42 2.46
C PRO A 56 9.68 0.37 3.77
N ILE A 57 10.36 -0.10 4.82
CA ILE A 57 10.37 0.55 6.13
C ILE A 57 11.29 1.77 6.07
N ARG A 58 10.81 2.92 6.54
CA ARG A 58 11.67 4.09 6.73
C ARG A 58 12.42 3.95 8.06
N PRO A 59 13.76 3.92 8.07
CA PRO A 59 14.54 3.75 9.29
C PRO A 59 14.26 4.86 10.32
N THR A 60 14.20 4.47 11.58
CA THR A 60 14.19 5.39 12.72
C THR A 60 15.58 5.99 12.96
N GLN A 61 16.62 5.14 12.88
CA GLN A 61 18.01 5.53 12.99
C GLN A 61 18.50 6.25 11.72
N GLU A 62 19.22 7.36 11.92
CA GLU A 62 19.90 8.12 10.86
C GLU A 62 21.24 7.43 10.49
N TRP A 63 21.17 6.28 9.82
CA TRP A 63 22.36 5.54 9.37
C TRP A 63 23.21 6.33 8.36
N ARG A 64 22.57 7.22 7.61
CA ARG A 64 23.21 8.25 6.80
C ARG A 64 22.63 9.59 7.20
N THR A 65 23.50 10.58 7.36
CA THR A 65 23.12 11.94 7.73
C THR A 65 22.02 12.48 6.81
N GLY A 66 20.98 13.03 7.42
CA GLY A 66 19.80 13.58 6.78
C GLY A 66 18.69 12.57 6.48
N VAL A 67 18.92 11.26 6.62
CA VAL A 67 18.00 10.23 6.10
C VAL A 67 17.45 9.33 7.20
N CYS A 68 16.30 9.71 7.76
CA CYS A 68 15.50 8.89 8.69
C CYS A 68 14.05 9.40 8.76
N VAL A 69 13.19 8.73 9.54
CA VAL A 69 11.79 9.13 9.75
C VAL A 69 11.62 10.52 10.34
N ALA A 70 12.55 10.97 11.20
CA ALA A 70 12.49 12.29 11.82
C ALA A 70 12.83 13.42 10.85
N LYS A 71 13.68 13.16 9.84
CA LYS A 71 14.08 14.14 8.81
C LYS A 71 13.16 14.11 7.59
N HIS A 72 12.66 12.93 7.25
CA HIS A 72 11.69 12.70 6.18
C HIS A 72 10.42 12.14 6.80
N VAL A 73 9.55 13.05 7.24
CA VAL A 73 8.31 12.71 7.95
C VAL A 73 7.36 11.96 7.01
N PRO A 74 6.72 10.86 7.45
CA PRO A 74 5.67 10.18 6.69
C PRO A 74 4.43 11.07 6.57
N SER A 75 3.54 10.75 5.64
CA SER A 75 2.28 11.46 5.51
C SER A 75 1.36 11.16 6.68
N ASP A 76 0.68 12.18 7.17
CA ASP A 76 -0.44 12.13 8.11
C ASP A 76 -1.81 12.02 7.40
N LYS A 77 -1.83 12.17 6.08
CA LYS A 77 -3.05 12.14 5.28
C LYS A 77 -3.52 10.71 5.06
N ARG A 78 -4.65 10.36 5.70
CA ARG A 78 -5.36 9.10 5.42
C ARG A 78 -5.92 9.09 4.01
N VAL A 79 -5.93 7.91 3.40
CA VAL A 79 -6.51 7.66 2.08
C VAL A 79 -7.45 6.47 2.18
N HIS A 80 -8.54 6.49 1.41
CA HIS A 80 -9.54 5.42 1.39
C HIS A 80 -9.79 4.95 -0.05
N LEU A 81 -10.55 3.86 -0.19
CA LEU A 81 -10.98 3.37 -1.49
C LEU A 81 -11.61 4.49 -2.33
N LYS A 82 -11.18 4.56 -3.59
CA LYS A 82 -11.75 5.50 -4.57
C LYS A 82 -13.06 4.99 -5.18
N TYR A 83 -13.28 3.68 -5.11
CA TYR A 83 -14.40 2.97 -5.70
C TYR A 83 -15.18 2.23 -4.60
N SER A 84 -16.41 1.83 -4.91
CA SER A 84 -17.22 1.01 -4.01
C SER A 84 -16.54 -0.34 -3.74
N VAL A 85 -16.94 -1.00 -2.64
CA VAL A 85 -16.42 -2.33 -2.29
C VAL A 85 -16.80 -3.35 -3.36
N GLU A 86 -18.00 -3.21 -3.94
CA GLU A 86 -18.52 -4.06 -5.00
C GLU A 86 -17.68 -3.90 -6.28
N ASP A 87 -17.39 -2.66 -6.69
CA ASP A 87 -16.55 -2.38 -7.86
C ASP A 87 -15.12 -2.89 -7.67
N VAL A 88 -14.56 -2.72 -6.47
CA VAL A 88 -13.25 -3.23 -6.08
C VAL A 88 -13.21 -4.75 -6.21
N ALA A 89 -14.21 -5.45 -5.66
CA ALA A 89 -14.29 -6.90 -5.73
C ALA A 89 -14.41 -7.39 -7.19
N ALA A 90 -15.26 -6.74 -7.99
CA ALA A 90 -15.42 -7.06 -9.40
C ALA A 90 -14.13 -6.83 -10.21
N HIS A 91 -13.42 -5.73 -9.95
CA HIS A 91 -12.13 -5.43 -10.58
C HIS A 91 -11.08 -6.49 -10.23
N CYS A 92 -10.94 -6.84 -8.95
CA CYS A 92 -9.97 -7.84 -8.51
C CYS A 92 -10.28 -9.21 -9.11
N ALA A 93 -11.56 -9.63 -9.11
CA ALA A 93 -11.98 -10.90 -9.72
C ALA A 93 -11.64 -11.00 -11.21
N ARG A 94 -11.77 -9.89 -11.95
CA ARG A 94 -11.47 -9.83 -13.38
C ARG A 94 -9.97 -9.94 -13.70
N VAL A 95 -9.10 -9.49 -12.80
CA VAL A 95 -7.65 -9.32 -13.07
C VAL A 95 -6.79 -10.38 -12.38
N ARG A 96 -7.25 -10.99 -11.28
CA ARG A 96 -6.41 -11.86 -10.42
C ARG A 96 -5.73 -13.01 -11.17
N ASP A 97 -6.39 -13.55 -12.21
CA ASP A 97 -5.90 -14.69 -13.00
C ASP A 97 -5.01 -14.26 -14.18
N VAL A 98 -4.88 -12.95 -14.43
CA VAL A 98 -3.90 -12.41 -15.39
C VAL A 98 -2.52 -12.44 -14.75
N PRO A 99 -1.49 -13.03 -15.39
CA PRO A 99 -0.14 -13.05 -14.83
C PRO A 99 0.44 -11.64 -14.64
N PRO A 100 1.24 -11.38 -13.58
CA PRO A 100 1.71 -10.04 -13.25
C PRO A 100 2.41 -9.30 -14.39
N GLU A 101 3.17 -10.00 -15.23
CA GLU A 101 3.87 -9.44 -16.40
C GLU A 101 2.94 -9.04 -17.56
N ARG A 102 1.63 -9.33 -17.43
CA ARG A 102 0.57 -9.00 -18.41
C ARG A 102 -0.57 -8.18 -17.82
N ARG A 103 -0.43 -7.69 -16.58
CA ARG A 103 -1.40 -6.81 -15.93
C ARG A 103 -1.18 -5.34 -16.31
#